data_AF-A0A917IU70-F1
#
_entry.id   AF-A0A917IU70-F1
#
_cell.length_a   1.000
_cell.length_b   1.000
_cell.length_c   1.000
_cell.angle_alpha   90.00
_cell.angle_beta   90.00
_cell.angle_gamma   90.00
#
_symmetry.space_group_name_H-M   'P 1'
#
loop_
_entity.id
_entity.type
_entity.pdbx_description
1 polymer ?
#
loop_
_entity_poly.entity_id
_entity_poly.type
_entity_poly.pdbx_seq_one_letter_code
_entity_poly.pdbx_strand_id
1 'polypeptide(L)'
;MLEKIILSQHYPNIMINMYDNRELLEKVTDIKNYWFFSDTGYTYQERGDMLKELLKLALKCNDNYYQDGRVFEGRYDKDKEMVAFSILYMAFAKTLMELAEAERKAYPKLVPKNSLGIDMMHDGLAKMADGELLILEKYSSFYYELSLCKLAAATGSFLSFVITRMPPKQRIEFKGRMTQLAMTHKAECVRTAMQQKR
;
A
#
# COMPACT_ATOMS: atom_id res chain seq x y z
N MET A 1 -21.57 3.48 -17.36
CA MET A 1 -20.39 4.31 -17.00
C MET A 1 -19.24 3.46 -16.43
N LEU A 2 -19.10 2.20 -16.88
CA LEU A 2 -18.06 1.22 -16.51
C LEU A 2 -17.41 0.60 -17.77
N GLU A 3 -17.77 1.08 -18.95
CA GLU A 3 -17.48 0.41 -20.23
C GLU A 3 -16.07 0.65 -20.78
N LYS A 4 -15.18 1.31 -20.04
CA LYS A 4 -13.78 1.40 -20.46
C LYS A 4 -12.80 1.14 -19.32
N ILE A 5 -13.06 0.07 -18.56
CA ILE A 5 -11.99 -0.82 -18.05
C ILE A 5 -11.53 -1.73 -19.22
N ILE A 6 -11.34 -1.12 -20.39
CA ILE A 6 -10.62 -1.63 -21.56
C ILE A 6 -9.35 -0.77 -21.61
N LEU A 7 -8.52 -0.88 -20.57
CA LEU A 7 -7.29 -0.06 -20.45
C LEU A 7 -6.05 -0.91 -20.19
N SER A 8 -6.19 -2.20 -19.86
CA SER A 8 -5.03 -3.08 -19.64
C SER A 8 -4.35 -3.53 -20.93
N GLN A 9 -5.06 -3.60 -22.07
CA GLN A 9 -4.54 -4.09 -23.35
C GLN A 9 -4.18 -3.00 -24.40
N HIS A 10 -4.59 -1.74 -24.19
CA HIS A 10 -4.36 -0.66 -25.19
C HIS A 10 -3.56 0.54 -24.69
N TYR A 11 -3.27 0.62 -23.38
CA TYR A 11 -2.43 1.68 -22.82
C TYR A 11 -1.34 1.04 -21.95
N PRO A 12 -0.18 0.71 -22.55
CA PRO A 12 0.93 0.12 -21.79
C PRO A 12 1.40 1.05 -20.66
N ASN A 13 1.30 2.38 -20.85
CA ASN A 13 1.84 3.38 -19.94
C ASN A 13 0.73 4.29 -19.40
N ILE A 14 -0.10 3.80 -18.48
CA ILE A 14 -1.01 4.70 -17.74
C ILE A 14 -0.15 5.44 -16.71
N MET A 15 0.09 6.73 -16.97
CA MET A 15 0.71 7.67 -16.04
C MET A 15 -0.17 8.91 -15.97
N ILE A 16 -0.44 9.37 -14.75
CA ILE A 16 -1.24 10.53 -14.40
C ILE A 16 -0.31 11.54 -13.71
N ASN A 17 0.29 12.40 -14.51
CA ASN A 17 1.22 13.41 -14.01
C ASN A 17 0.50 14.38 -13.05
N MET A 18 1.03 14.56 -11.83
CA MET A 18 0.44 15.46 -10.84
C MET A 18 0.39 16.90 -11.34
N TYR A 19 1.35 17.32 -12.17
CA TYR A 19 1.37 18.67 -12.73
C TYR A 19 0.26 18.90 -13.76
N ASP A 20 -0.13 17.86 -14.49
CA ASP A 20 -1.12 17.96 -15.56
C ASP A 20 -2.54 17.68 -15.06
N ASN A 21 -2.69 16.77 -14.08
CA ASN A 21 -4.01 16.36 -13.60
C ASN A 21 -4.02 15.91 -12.14
N ARG A 22 -3.71 16.85 -11.24
CA ARG A 22 -3.72 16.64 -9.79
C ARG A 22 -5.05 16.08 -9.27
N GLU A 23 -6.18 16.63 -9.74
CA GLU A 23 -7.51 16.20 -9.28
C GLU A 23 -7.78 14.74 -9.62
N LEU A 24 -7.44 14.32 -10.84
CA LEU A 24 -7.58 12.92 -11.24
C LEU A 24 -6.66 12.02 -10.41
N LEU A 25 -5.41 12.42 -10.18
CA LEU A 25 -4.48 11.65 -9.35
C LEU A 25 -5.04 11.46 -7.93
N GLU A 26 -5.49 12.53 -7.29
CA GLU A 26 -6.11 12.46 -5.95
C GLU A 26 -7.36 11.58 -5.98
N LYS A 27 -8.19 11.68 -7.03
CA LYS A 27 -9.39 10.87 -7.20
C LYS A 27 -9.09 9.38 -7.30
N VAL A 28 -8.03 8.98 -8.00
CA VAL A 28 -7.65 7.57 -8.18
C VAL A 28 -6.71 7.05 -7.10
N THR A 29 -6.18 7.88 -6.21
CA THR A 29 -5.25 7.45 -5.14
C THR A 29 -5.82 7.59 -3.73
N ASP A 30 -6.93 8.30 -3.55
CA ASP A 30 -7.66 8.30 -2.27
C ASP A 30 -8.63 7.11 -2.19
N ILE A 31 -8.37 6.20 -1.25
CA ILE A 31 -9.21 5.03 -0.99
C ILE A 31 -10.67 5.39 -0.68
N LYS A 32 -10.95 6.61 -0.19
CA LYS A 32 -12.32 7.07 0.10
C LYS A 32 -13.19 7.17 -1.15
N ASN A 33 -12.60 7.30 -2.34
CA ASN A 33 -13.35 7.35 -3.60
C ASN A 33 -13.86 5.98 -4.05
N TYR A 34 -13.44 4.90 -3.39
CA TYR A 34 -13.87 3.54 -3.66
C TYR A 34 -15.06 3.16 -2.77
N TRP A 35 -16.16 3.88 -2.95
CA TRP A 35 -17.38 3.81 -2.13
C TRP A 35 -17.98 2.39 -2.01
N PHE A 36 -17.77 1.54 -3.01
CA PHE A 36 -18.28 0.17 -3.04
C PHE A 36 -17.63 -0.75 -2.00
N PHE A 37 -16.50 -0.36 -1.37
CA PHE A 37 -15.96 -1.11 -0.24
C PHE A 37 -16.85 -1.04 1.01
N SER A 38 -17.61 0.05 1.19
CA SER A 38 -18.53 0.23 2.31
C SER A 38 -20.00 -0.05 1.95
N ASP A 39 -20.32 -0.29 0.69
CA ASP A 39 -21.70 -0.53 0.24
C ASP A 39 -22.16 -1.97 0.55
N THR A 40 -23.23 -2.08 1.35
CA THR A 40 -23.86 -3.35 1.74
C THR A 40 -24.49 -4.13 0.59
N GLY A 41 -24.71 -3.50 -0.57
CA GLY A 41 -25.22 -4.14 -1.79
C GLY A 41 -24.25 -5.13 -2.43
N TYR A 42 -22.96 -5.08 -2.10
CA TYR A 42 -21.95 -6.01 -2.59
C TYR A 42 -21.55 -7.03 -1.52
N THR A 43 -21.40 -8.30 -1.92
CA THR A 43 -20.84 -9.38 -1.10
C THR A 43 -19.34 -9.18 -0.84
N TYR A 44 -18.79 -9.88 0.16
CA TYR A 44 -17.35 -9.88 0.42
C TYR A 44 -16.53 -10.35 -0.79
N GLN A 45 -17.03 -11.36 -1.51
CA GLN A 45 -16.39 -11.90 -2.70
C GLN A 45 -16.34 -10.85 -3.82
N GLU A 46 -17.46 -10.19 -4.13
CA GLU A 46 -17.53 -9.15 -5.17
C GLU A 46 -16.59 -7.98 -4.86
N ARG A 47 -16.57 -7.53 -3.59
CA ARG A 47 -15.64 -6.48 -3.15
C ARG A 47 -14.18 -6.93 -3.29
N GLY A 48 -13.88 -8.17 -2.93
CA GLY A 48 -12.56 -8.77 -3.08
C GLY A 48 -12.10 -8.86 -4.55
N ASP A 49 -13.00 -9.25 -5.45
CA ASP A 49 -12.69 -9.38 -6.88
C ASP A 49 -12.48 -8.00 -7.54
N MET A 50 -13.31 -7.01 -7.21
CA MET A 50 -13.08 -5.61 -7.63
C MET A 50 -11.75 -5.08 -7.10
N LEU A 51 -11.42 -5.35 -5.84
CA LEU A 51 -10.17 -4.93 -5.23
C LEU A 51 -8.95 -5.53 -5.91
N LYS A 52 -8.98 -6.81 -6.30
CA LYS A 52 -7.88 -7.47 -7.03
C LYS A 52 -7.61 -6.78 -8.37
N GLU A 53 -8.65 -6.41 -9.11
CA GLU A 53 -8.47 -5.70 -10.39
C GLU A 53 -7.89 -4.30 -10.19
N LEU A 54 -8.35 -3.58 -9.18
CA LEU A 54 -7.79 -2.26 -8.83
C LEU A 54 -6.35 -2.34 -8.33
N LEU A 55 -6.01 -3.38 -7.57
CA LEU A 55 -4.65 -3.64 -7.11
C LEU A 55 -3.69 -3.82 -8.28
N LYS A 56 -4.08 -4.62 -9.30
CA LYS A 56 -3.30 -4.80 -10.53
C LYS A 56 -3.06 -3.48 -11.26
N LEU A 57 -4.09 -2.64 -11.35
CA LEU A 57 -3.99 -1.33 -12.00
C LEU A 57 -3.09 -0.38 -11.22
N ALA A 58 -3.23 -0.31 -9.89
CA ALA A 58 -2.39 0.51 -9.03
C ALA A 58 -0.93 0.08 -9.10
N LEU A 59 -0.65 -1.23 -9.07
CA LEU A 59 0.69 -1.79 -9.25
C LEU A 59 1.29 -1.39 -10.59
N LYS A 60 0.55 -1.57 -11.69
CA LYS A 60 1.02 -1.17 -13.03
C LYS A 60 1.33 0.33 -13.11
N CYS A 61 0.48 1.18 -12.52
CA CYS A 61 0.76 2.61 -12.46
C CYS A 61 2.03 2.90 -11.67
N ASN A 62 2.20 2.29 -10.49
CA ASN A 62 3.39 2.45 -9.66
C ASN A 62 4.66 2.01 -10.40
N ASP A 63 4.63 0.84 -11.03
CA ASP A 63 5.75 0.31 -11.82
C ASP A 63 6.13 1.25 -12.98
N ASN A 64 5.14 1.84 -13.66
CA ASN A 64 5.40 2.82 -14.71
C ASN A 64 6.14 4.05 -14.17
N TYR A 65 5.78 4.56 -12.98
CA TYR A 65 6.51 5.66 -12.36
C TYR A 65 7.91 5.28 -11.91
N TYR A 66 8.13 4.05 -11.43
CA TYR A 66 9.48 3.57 -11.12
C TYR A 66 10.35 3.40 -12.38
N GLN A 67 9.75 3.03 -13.51
CA GLN A 67 10.46 2.83 -14.78
C GLN A 67 10.74 4.14 -15.53
N ASP A 68 9.79 5.07 -15.54
CA ASP A 68 9.90 6.35 -16.24
C ASP A 68 10.55 7.43 -15.38
N GLY A 69 10.38 7.33 -14.06
CA GLY A 69 10.90 8.28 -13.08
C GLY A 69 12.42 8.40 -13.16
N ARG A 70 12.90 9.64 -13.17
CA ARG A 70 14.32 9.95 -13.20
C ARG A 70 14.77 10.45 -11.84
N VAL A 71 15.98 10.06 -11.46
CA VAL A 71 16.66 10.72 -10.34
C VAL A 71 17.30 11.99 -10.87
N PHE A 72 16.71 13.14 -10.56
CA PHE A 72 17.25 14.47 -10.87
C PHE A 72 17.72 15.12 -9.57
N GLU A 73 18.96 15.61 -9.52
CA GLU A 73 19.56 16.20 -8.31
C GLU A 73 19.45 15.31 -7.05
N GLY A 74 19.52 13.99 -7.25
CA GLY A 74 19.42 13.02 -6.16
C GLY A 74 18.00 12.78 -5.65
N ARG A 75 16.95 13.27 -6.33
CA ARG A 75 15.54 13.05 -5.98
C ARG A 75 14.75 12.46 -7.15
N TYR A 76 13.71 11.69 -6.85
CA TYR A 76 12.73 11.27 -7.86
C TYR A 76 11.88 12.45 -8.30
N ASP A 77 11.79 12.67 -9.60
CA ASP A 77 10.95 13.70 -10.22
C ASP A 77 9.44 13.41 -10.13
N LYS A 78 9.07 12.14 -9.92
CA LYS A 78 7.71 11.62 -9.74
C LYS A 78 7.41 11.10 -8.33
N ASP A 79 8.14 11.59 -7.33
CA ASP A 79 8.02 11.10 -5.95
C ASP A 79 6.60 11.22 -5.38
N LYS A 80 5.86 12.26 -5.76
CA LYS A 80 4.49 12.49 -5.29
C LYS A 80 3.51 11.44 -5.82
N GLU A 81 3.60 11.09 -7.10
CA GLU A 81 2.80 10.05 -7.73
C GLU A 81 3.14 8.68 -7.16
N MET A 82 4.44 8.37 -7.04
CA MET A 82 4.93 7.13 -6.43
C MET A 82 4.39 6.98 -4.99
N VAL A 83 4.50 8.02 -4.17
CA VAL A 83 3.98 8.01 -2.80
C VAL A 83 2.46 7.87 -2.77
N ALA A 84 1.73 8.55 -3.65
CA ALA A 84 0.27 8.44 -3.70
C ALA A 84 -0.18 7.00 -4.03
N PHE A 85 0.47 6.34 -5.00
CA PHE A 85 0.18 4.96 -5.34
C PHE A 85 0.65 3.96 -4.27
N SER A 86 1.82 4.16 -3.63
CA SER A 86 2.25 3.35 -2.48
C SER A 86 1.25 3.41 -1.32
N ILE A 87 0.71 4.60 -1.02
CA ILE A 87 -0.32 4.79 0.00
C ILE A 87 -1.60 4.05 -0.37
N LEU A 88 -2.07 4.19 -1.61
CA LEU A 88 -3.23 3.44 -2.10
C LEU A 88 -3.01 1.92 -2.01
N TYR A 89 -1.82 1.46 -2.41
CA TYR A 89 -1.45 0.05 -2.40
C TYR A 89 -1.48 -0.52 -0.97
N MET A 90 -0.95 0.21 0.03
CA MET A 90 -1.04 -0.16 1.45
C MET A 90 -2.49 -0.24 1.92
N ALA A 91 -3.32 0.73 1.51
CA ALA A 91 -4.72 0.77 1.88
C ALA A 91 -5.50 -0.40 1.28
N PHE A 92 -5.28 -0.72 -0.01
CA PHE A 92 -5.86 -1.87 -0.68
C PHE A 92 -5.45 -3.20 -0.04
N ALA A 93 -4.17 -3.38 0.26
CA ALA A 93 -3.67 -4.60 0.90
C ALA A 93 -4.32 -4.81 2.27
N LYS A 94 -4.49 -3.72 3.06
CA LYS A 94 -5.21 -3.74 4.32
C LYS A 94 -6.68 -4.15 4.14
N THR A 95 -7.40 -3.50 3.21
CA THR A 95 -8.82 -3.80 2.95
C THR A 95 -9.00 -5.25 2.48
N LEU A 96 -8.11 -5.76 1.63
CA LEU A 96 -8.20 -7.14 1.15
C LEU A 96 -8.07 -8.14 2.30
N MET A 97 -7.14 -7.89 3.23
CA MET A 97 -6.96 -8.71 4.42
C MET A 97 -8.17 -8.66 5.35
N GLU A 98 -8.73 -7.48 5.59
CA GLU A 98 -9.93 -7.32 6.43
C GLU A 98 -11.14 -8.04 5.83
N LEU A 99 -11.31 -7.99 4.50
CA LEU A 99 -12.35 -8.75 3.79
C LEU A 99 -12.14 -10.27 3.93
N ALA A 100 -10.90 -10.76 3.76
CA ALA A 100 -10.59 -12.18 3.91
C ALA A 100 -10.79 -12.67 5.36
N GLU A 101 -10.44 -11.87 6.36
CA GLU A 101 -10.71 -12.16 7.77
C GLU A 101 -12.20 -12.18 8.08
N ALA A 102 -12.98 -11.25 7.51
CA ALA A 102 -14.43 -11.19 7.67
C ALA A 102 -15.12 -12.40 7.02
N GLU A 103 -14.70 -12.77 5.81
CA GLU A 103 -15.20 -13.97 5.13
C GLU A 103 -14.89 -15.24 5.93
N ARG A 104 -13.68 -15.37 6.48
CA ARG A 104 -13.32 -16.51 7.35
C ARG A 104 -14.19 -16.61 8.59
N LYS A 105 -14.55 -15.48 9.19
CA LYS A 105 -15.46 -15.45 10.35
C LYS A 105 -16.89 -15.81 9.95
N ALA A 106 -17.37 -15.35 8.79
CA ALA A 106 -18.71 -15.65 8.29
C ALA A 106 -18.86 -17.14 7.91
N TYR A 107 -17.80 -17.76 7.41
CA TYR A 107 -17.80 -19.15 6.95
C TYR A 107 -16.73 -19.98 7.68
N PRO A 108 -16.97 -20.42 8.94
CA PRO A 108 -15.94 -21.11 9.72
C PRO A 108 -15.54 -22.49 9.17
N LYS A 109 -16.31 -23.06 8.23
CA LYS A 109 -16.04 -24.35 7.56
C LYS A 109 -15.34 -24.19 6.20
N LEU A 110 -14.56 -23.14 6.01
CA LEU A 110 -13.79 -22.96 4.78
C LEU A 110 -12.88 -24.16 4.51
N VAL A 111 -12.82 -24.57 3.25
CA VAL A 111 -11.97 -25.66 2.76
C VAL A 111 -10.50 -25.34 3.06
N PRO A 112 -9.61 -26.31 3.37
CA PRO A 112 -8.19 -26.05 3.68
C PRO A 112 -7.45 -25.12 2.70
N LYS A 113 -7.84 -25.11 1.42
CA LYS A 113 -7.30 -24.21 0.39
C LYS A 113 -7.50 -22.72 0.70
N ASN A 114 -8.57 -22.36 1.41
CA ASN A 114 -8.88 -20.98 1.76
C ASN A 114 -8.05 -20.51 2.97
N SER A 115 -7.77 -21.40 3.93
CA SER A 115 -6.82 -21.12 5.02
C SER A 115 -5.41 -20.87 4.48
N LEU A 116 -4.95 -21.69 3.53
CA LEU A 116 -3.67 -21.48 2.85
C LEU A 116 -3.62 -20.12 2.13
N GLY A 117 -4.71 -19.71 1.48
CA GLY A 117 -4.80 -18.40 0.83
C GLY A 117 -4.63 -17.23 1.81
N ILE A 118 -5.21 -17.33 3.01
CA ILE A 118 -5.08 -16.31 4.06
C ILE A 118 -3.65 -16.26 4.61
N ASP A 119 -3.01 -17.40 4.81
CA ASP A 119 -1.60 -17.45 5.24
C ASP A 119 -0.68 -16.83 4.18
N MET A 120 -0.93 -17.09 2.88
CA MET A 120 -0.21 -16.43 1.79
C MET A 120 -0.44 -14.91 1.76
N MET A 121 -1.64 -14.43 2.12
CA MET A 121 -1.91 -13.00 2.25
C MET A 121 -1.13 -12.37 3.41
N HIS A 122 -1.04 -13.05 4.55
CA HIS A 122 -0.20 -12.60 5.67
C HIS A 122 1.28 -12.46 5.27
N ASP A 123 1.82 -13.44 4.55
CA ASP A 123 3.18 -13.37 4.02
C ASP A 123 3.35 -12.24 3.00
N GLY A 124 2.35 -12.04 2.13
CA GLY A 124 2.32 -10.92 1.18
C GLY A 124 2.36 -9.55 1.87
N LEU A 125 1.56 -9.36 2.92
CA LEU A 125 1.59 -8.14 3.74
C LEU A 125 2.93 -7.93 4.42
N ALA A 126 3.57 -9.00 4.91
CA ALA A 126 4.88 -8.90 5.53
C ALA A 126 5.96 -8.47 4.53
N LYS A 127 5.98 -9.05 3.32
CA LYS A 127 6.90 -8.64 2.25
C LYS A 127 6.67 -7.19 1.81
N MET A 128 5.41 -6.78 1.75
CA MET A 128 5.08 -5.40 1.43
C MET A 128 5.58 -4.43 2.52
N ALA A 129 5.31 -4.75 3.79
CA ALA A 129 5.79 -3.95 4.92
C ALA A 129 7.32 -3.90 4.99
N ASP A 130 8.01 -4.99 4.62
CA ASP A 130 9.47 -5.03 4.49
C ASP A 130 9.97 -4.05 3.42
N GLY A 131 9.34 -4.05 2.24
CA GLY A 131 9.64 -3.10 1.17
C GLY A 131 9.46 -1.65 1.58
N GLU A 132 8.36 -1.32 2.26
CA GLU A 132 8.10 0.04 2.76
C GLU A 132 9.11 0.47 3.82
N LEU A 133 9.51 -0.43 4.75
CA LEU A 133 10.59 -0.16 5.70
C LEU A 133 11.92 0.07 4.98
N LEU A 134 12.24 -0.74 3.96
CA LEU A 134 13.46 -0.61 3.19
C LEU A 134 13.53 0.77 2.50
N ILE A 135 12.40 1.28 2.00
CA ILE A 135 12.32 2.63 1.44
C ILE A 135 12.72 3.68 2.48
N LEU A 136 12.16 3.62 3.69
CA LEU A 136 12.50 4.56 4.77
C LEU A 136 13.95 4.42 5.24
N GLU A 137 14.49 3.21 5.27
CA GLU A 137 15.85 2.91 5.75
C GLU A 137 16.94 3.35 4.78
N LYS A 138 16.76 3.06 3.48
CA LYS A 138 17.83 3.15 2.48
C LYS A 138 17.57 4.14 1.37
N TYR A 139 16.30 4.41 1.07
CA TYR A 139 15.90 5.17 -0.11
C TYR A 139 15.25 6.52 0.22
N SER A 140 15.14 6.88 1.51
CA SER A 140 14.49 8.12 1.96
C SER A 140 15.14 9.40 1.41
N SER A 141 16.43 9.37 1.10
CA SER A 141 17.15 10.48 0.46
C SER A 141 16.71 10.77 -0.97
N PHE A 142 15.97 9.88 -1.63
CA PHE A 142 15.46 10.11 -2.98
C PHE A 142 14.10 10.82 -3.01
N TYR A 143 13.44 10.99 -1.86
CA TYR A 143 12.09 11.58 -1.79
C TYR A 143 12.17 13.02 -1.28
N TYR A 144 11.33 13.93 -1.79
CA TYR A 144 11.18 15.23 -1.15
C TYR A 144 10.53 15.06 0.23
N GLU A 145 10.85 15.96 1.16
CA GLU A 145 10.46 15.84 2.57
C GLU A 145 8.94 15.65 2.75
N LEU A 146 8.13 16.43 2.03
CA LEU A 146 6.66 16.30 2.10
C LEU A 146 6.17 14.91 1.70
N SER A 147 6.72 14.34 0.62
CA SER A 147 6.37 13.01 0.13
C SER A 147 6.85 11.93 1.09
N LEU A 148 8.09 12.06 1.59
CA LEU A 148 8.66 11.17 2.61
C LEU A 148 7.79 11.14 3.87
N CYS A 149 7.31 12.29 4.35
CA CYS A 149 6.48 12.35 5.55
C CYS A 149 5.10 11.71 5.36
N LYS A 150 4.49 11.88 4.19
CA LYS A 150 3.23 11.20 3.85
C LYS A 150 3.42 9.68 3.80
N LEU A 151 4.49 9.24 3.14
CA LEU A 151 4.83 7.82 3.05
C LEU A 151 5.06 7.24 4.43
N ALA A 152 5.92 7.87 5.24
CA ALA A 152 6.24 7.40 6.59
C ALA A 152 5.00 7.26 7.48
N ALA A 153 4.09 8.24 7.47
CA ALA A 153 2.85 8.17 8.22
C ALA A 153 1.98 6.98 7.80
N ALA A 154 1.83 6.73 6.49
CA ALA A 154 1.11 5.59 5.97
C ALA A 154 1.79 4.26 6.33
N THR A 155 3.12 4.17 6.17
CA THR A 155 3.92 3.00 6.53
C THR A 155 3.80 2.68 8.02
N GLY A 156 3.85 3.68 8.91
CA GLY A 156 3.69 3.48 10.36
C GLY A 156 2.30 2.92 10.73
N SER A 157 1.25 3.44 10.09
CA SER A 157 -0.12 2.91 10.24
C SER A 157 -0.24 1.48 9.72
N PHE A 158 0.33 1.21 8.54
CA PHE A 158 0.31 -0.11 7.90
C PHE A 158 1.08 -1.14 8.73
N LEU A 159 2.28 -0.79 9.22
CA LEU A 159 3.07 -1.65 10.10
C LEU A 159 2.32 -2.01 11.38
N SER A 160 1.62 -1.06 11.99
CA SER A 160 0.80 -1.32 13.18
C SER A 160 -0.30 -2.35 12.91
N PHE A 161 -0.86 -2.35 11.69
CA PHE A 161 -1.83 -3.33 11.23
C PHE A 161 -1.21 -4.71 10.97
N VAL A 162 -0.04 -4.77 10.32
CA VAL A 162 0.59 -6.02 9.91
C VAL A 162 1.28 -6.74 11.08
N ILE A 163 1.92 -6.01 12.00
CA ILE A 163 2.67 -6.58 13.14
C ILE A 163 1.81 -7.49 14.02
N THR A 164 0.53 -7.15 14.21
CA THR A 164 -0.39 -7.95 15.02
C THR A 164 -0.76 -9.28 14.36
N ARG A 165 -0.54 -9.39 13.04
CA ARG A 165 -0.85 -10.54 12.19
C ARG A 165 0.37 -11.38 11.81
N MET A 166 1.57 -10.89 12.11
CA MET A 166 2.82 -11.60 11.85
C MET A 166 3.11 -12.68 12.91
N PRO A 167 3.79 -13.77 12.52
CA PRO A 167 4.41 -14.71 13.45
C PRO A 167 5.38 -14.02 14.43
N PRO A 168 5.58 -14.55 15.64
CA PRO A 168 6.39 -13.90 16.69
C PRO A 168 7.80 -13.49 16.26
N LYS A 169 8.49 -14.33 15.49
CA LYS A 169 9.86 -14.05 15.01
C LYS A 169 9.91 -12.82 14.11
N GLN A 170 9.06 -12.78 13.08
CA GLN A 170 8.95 -11.63 12.17
C GLN A 170 8.51 -10.37 12.92
N ARG A 171 7.58 -10.52 13.87
CA ARG A 171 7.13 -9.42 14.71
C ARG A 171 8.30 -8.74 15.44
N ILE A 172 9.18 -9.53 16.07
CA ILE A 172 10.35 -9.00 16.81
C ILE A 172 11.29 -8.25 15.85
N GLU A 173 11.56 -8.83 14.68
CA GLU A 173 12.40 -8.22 13.64
C GLU A 173 11.87 -6.84 13.21
N PHE A 174 10.59 -6.78 12.82
CA PHE A 174 9.94 -5.55 12.39
C PHE A 174 9.93 -4.49 13.50
N LYS A 175 9.64 -4.88 14.74
CA LYS A 175 9.71 -3.96 15.88
C LYS A 175 11.12 -3.41 16.11
N GLY A 176 12.15 -4.25 15.94
CA GLY A 176 13.55 -3.82 16.04
C GLY A 176 13.91 -2.77 14.99
N ARG A 177 13.53 -3.00 13.73
CA ARG A 177 13.73 -2.04 12.63
C ARG A 177 12.99 -0.73 12.85
N MET A 178 11.72 -0.78 13.25
CA MET A 178 10.96 0.43 13.61
C MET A 178 11.62 1.20 14.75
N THR A 179 12.09 0.52 15.79
CA THR A 179 12.78 1.16 16.93
C THR A 179 14.06 1.85 16.48
N GLN A 180 14.84 1.20 15.62
CA GLN A 180 16.05 1.78 15.04
C GLN A 180 15.72 3.05 14.24
N LEU A 181 14.73 3.00 13.34
CA LEU A 181 14.29 4.15 12.57
C LEU A 181 13.80 5.30 13.46
N ALA A 182 13.01 4.99 14.50
CA ALA A 182 12.50 5.96 15.45
C ALA A 182 13.63 6.72 16.18
N MET A 183 14.76 6.06 16.41
CA MET A 183 15.91 6.63 17.12
C MET A 183 16.87 7.37 16.20
N THR A 184 17.18 6.82 15.01
CA THR A 184 18.34 7.27 14.22
C THR A 184 18.00 7.91 12.88
N HIS A 185 16.75 7.88 12.43
CA HIS A 185 16.43 8.46 11.13
C HIS A 185 16.55 9.99 11.16
N LYS A 186 17.08 10.58 10.08
CA LYS A 186 17.36 12.03 9.99
C LYS A 186 16.10 12.90 9.97
N ALA A 187 15.06 12.45 9.27
CA ALA A 187 13.78 13.16 9.16
C ALA A 187 12.88 12.91 10.38
N GLU A 188 12.37 13.98 10.99
CA GLU A 188 11.51 13.90 12.18
C GLU A 188 10.22 13.12 11.92
N CYS A 189 9.55 13.36 10.80
CA CYS A 189 8.30 12.69 10.49
C CYS A 189 8.45 11.16 10.39
N VAL A 190 9.61 10.67 9.93
CA VAL A 190 9.91 9.23 9.94
C VAL A 190 10.09 8.74 11.37
N ARG A 191 10.83 9.48 12.21
CA ARG A 191 11.00 9.12 13.61
C ARG A 191 9.67 9.03 14.33
N THR A 192 8.82 10.06 14.20
CA THR A 192 7.48 10.11 14.79
C THR A 192 6.61 8.94 14.30
N ALA A 193 6.60 8.66 12.99
CA ALA A 193 5.76 7.60 12.43
C ALA A 193 6.17 6.19 12.87
N MET A 194 7.44 5.98 13.21
CA MET A 194 7.96 4.68 13.67
C MET A 194 7.87 4.49 15.19
N GLN A 195 7.48 5.51 15.95
CA GLN A 195 7.23 5.38 17.38
C GLN A 195 6.00 4.49 17.62
N GLN A 196 6.20 3.37 18.29
CA GLN A 196 5.08 2.56 18.77
C GLN A 196 4.39 3.30 19.91
N LYS A 197 3.10 3.60 19.74
CA LYS A 197 2.27 4.01 20.88
C LYS A 197 2.27 2.85 21.87
N ARG A 198 2.88 3.08 23.03
CA ARG A 198 2.94 2.13 24.15
C ARG A 198 1.54 1.88 24.71
#